data_AF-A0A3S4FX77-F1
#
_entry.id   AF-A0A3S4FX77-F1
#
_cell.length_a   1.000
_cell.length_b   1.000
_cell.length_c   1.000
_cell.angle_alpha   90.00
_cell.angle_beta   90.00
_cell.angle_gamma   90.00
#
_symmetry.space_group_name_H-M   'P 1'
#
loop_
_entity.id
_entity.type
_entity.pdbx_description
1 polymer ?
#
loop_
_entity_poly.entity_id
_entity_poly.type
_entity_poly.pdbx_seq_one_letter_code
_entity_poly.pdbx_strand_id
1 'polypeptide(L)'
;MGETFQDSVTNLSVTQHVNRGESPDKAQVTIEESGLLDDSVYAEKTVFTMSYQDDKWQIVSQVKTQQCRPERGHQDFSEKPCN
;
A
#
# COMPACT_ATOMS: atom_id res chain seq x y z
N MET A 1 -16.88 30.25 -9.98
CA MET A 1 -15.56 30.33 -9.31
C MET A 1 -15.69 29.65 -7.97
N GLY A 2 -14.89 28.60 -7.73
CA GLY A 2 -14.71 28.02 -6.40
C GLY A 2 -15.22 26.59 -6.23
N GLU A 3 -14.85 25.67 -7.13
CA GLU A 3 -14.86 24.25 -6.77
C GLU A 3 -13.70 23.99 -5.81
N THR A 4 -13.91 24.25 -4.52
CA THR A 4 -13.06 23.70 -3.47
C THR A 4 -13.48 22.26 -3.27
N PHE A 5 -13.00 21.36 -4.13
CA PHE A 5 -12.93 19.94 -3.80
C PHE A 5 -11.97 19.85 -2.60
N GLN A 6 -12.50 19.37 -1.47
CA GLN A 6 -11.71 19.14 -0.27
C GLN A 6 -10.56 18.19 -0.63
N ASP A 7 -9.34 18.70 -0.50
CA ASP A 7 -8.09 17.97 -0.65
C ASP A 7 -8.17 16.72 0.24
N SER A 8 -8.33 15.55 -0.37
CA SER A 8 -8.59 14.30 0.31
C SER A 8 -7.40 13.95 1.20
N VAL A 9 -7.63 13.98 2.51
CA VAL A 9 -6.67 13.47 3.51
C VAL A 9 -6.70 11.95 3.44
N THR A 10 -6.10 11.39 2.40
CA THR A 10 -5.82 9.96 2.37
C THR A 10 -4.67 9.73 3.35
N ASN A 11 -4.89 8.92 4.38
CA ASN A 11 -3.84 8.63 5.36
C ASN A 11 -2.86 7.65 4.71
N LEU A 12 -1.78 8.19 4.16
CA LEU A 12 -0.69 7.44 3.55
C LEU A 12 0.38 7.12 4.59
N SER A 13 0.68 5.84 4.76
CA SER A 13 1.78 5.33 5.56
C SER A 13 2.74 4.56 4.66
N VAL A 14 4.02 4.92 4.72
CA VAL A 14 5.10 4.19 4.05
C VAL A 14 6.06 3.66 5.11
N THR A 15 6.13 2.35 5.25
CA THR A 15 7.04 1.67 6.18
C THR A 15 8.07 0.88 5.42
N GLN A 16 9.34 1.01 5.80
CA GLN A 16 10.43 0.23 5.24
C GLN A 16 11.08 -0.66 6.29
N HIS A 17 11.42 -1.88 5.89
CA HIS A 17 12.24 -2.80 6.67
C HIS A 17 13.39 -3.31 5.81
N VAL A 18 14.62 -3.20 6.33
CA VAL A 18 15.83 -3.70 5.67
C VAL A 18 16.43 -4.84 6.47
N ASN A 19 17.17 -5.74 5.83
CA ASN A 19 17.70 -6.93 6.48
C ASN A 19 18.94 -6.67 7.36
N ARG A 20 19.67 -5.58 7.14
CA ARG A 20 20.88 -5.21 7.90
C ARG A 20 21.13 -3.70 7.84
N GLY A 21 21.90 -3.19 8.81
CA GLY A 21 22.21 -1.76 8.93
C GLY A 21 23.27 -1.27 7.93
N GLU A 22 24.29 -2.09 7.66
CA GLU A 22 25.34 -1.76 6.70
C GLU A 22 25.09 -2.48 5.38
N SER A 23 25.07 -1.71 4.28
CA SER A 23 24.89 -2.20 2.90
C SER A 23 23.74 -3.20 2.74
N PRO A 24 22.49 -2.84 3.06
CA PRO A 24 21.34 -3.74 2.90
C PRO A 24 21.17 -4.18 1.45
N ASP A 25 20.86 -5.46 1.26
CA ASP A 25 20.60 -6.05 -0.07
C ASP A 25 19.18 -6.62 -0.18
N LYS A 26 18.39 -6.57 0.89
CA LYS A 26 16.97 -6.92 0.90
C LYS A 26 16.19 -5.85 1.65
N ALA A 27 15.08 -5.44 1.06
CA ALA A 27 14.17 -4.49 1.66
C ALA A 27 12.72 -4.93 1.44
N GLN A 28 11.85 -4.60 2.38
CA GLN A 28 10.42 -4.67 2.23
C GLN A 28 9.85 -3.28 2.44
N VAL A 29 9.05 -2.82 1.47
CA VAL A 29 8.37 -1.53 1.53
C VAL A 29 6.87 -1.80 1.55
N THR A 30 6.22 -1.37 2.63
CA THR A 30 4.77 -1.45 2.78
C THR A 30 4.20 -0.06 2.63
N ILE A 31 3.32 0.10 1.65
CA ILE A 31 2.53 1.31 1.44
C ILE A 31 1.10 0.98 1.85
N GLU A 32 0.56 1.70 2.82
CA GLU A 32 -0.83 1.60 3.22
C GLU A 32 -1.50 2.96 3.05
N GLU A 33 -2.61 2.98 2.35
CA GLU A 33 -3.36 4.18 2.03
C GLU A 33 -4.82 3.96 2.44
N SER A 34 -5.37 4.84 3.28
CA SER A 34 -6.73 4.67 3.82
C SER A 34 -7.55 5.95 3.74
N GLY A 35 -8.88 5.79 3.74
CA GLY A 35 -9.79 6.91 3.49
C GLY A 35 -9.91 7.25 2.01
N LEU A 36 -9.74 6.24 1.14
CA LEU A 36 -9.91 6.37 -0.30
C LEU A 36 -11.30 6.92 -0.63
N LEU A 37 -11.41 7.68 -1.73
CA LEU A 37 -12.70 8.22 -2.20
C LEU A 37 -13.55 7.19 -2.98
N ASP A 38 -13.11 5.94 -3.01
CA ASP A 38 -13.81 4.82 -3.62
C ASP A 38 -15.06 4.43 -2.81
N ASP A 39 -16.12 3.96 -3.46
CA ASP A 39 -17.40 3.63 -2.81
C ASP A 39 -17.43 2.22 -2.21
N SER A 40 -16.42 1.40 -2.53
CA SER A 40 -16.32 -0.01 -2.18
C SER A 40 -15.05 -0.30 -1.36
N VAL A 41 -13.93 0.32 -1.72
CA VAL A 41 -12.63 0.18 -1.06
C VAL A 41 -12.42 1.31 -0.06
N TYR A 42 -12.14 0.95 1.19
CA TYR A 42 -11.81 1.90 2.25
C TYR A 42 -10.31 2.18 2.32
N ALA A 43 -9.49 1.13 2.23
CA ALA A 43 -8.04 1.22 2.30
C ALA A 43 -7.37 0.19 1.40
N GLU A 44 -6.14 0.49 1.00
CA GLU A 44 -5.30 -0.33 0.17
C GLU A 44 -3.93 -0.50 0.83
N LYS A 45 -3.36 -1.70 0.73
CA LYS A 45 -2.02 -1.99 1.21
C LYS A 45 -1.26 -2.76 0.15
N THR A 46 -0.13 -2.18 -0.25
CA THR A 46 0.81 -2.79 -1.18
C THR A 46 2.13 -3.08 -0.49
N VAL A 47 2.56 -4.33 -0.52
CA VAL A 47 3.85 -4.79 0.00
C VAL A 47 4.77 -5.11 -1.16
N PHE A 48 5.86 -4.35 -1.29
CA PHE A 48 6.94 -4.62 -2.23
C PHE A 48 8.06 -5.34 -1.51
N THR A 49 8.47 -6.49 -2.03
CA THR A 49 9.72 -7.15 -1.62
C THR A 49 10.79 -6.82 -2.65
N MET A 50 11.90 -6.26 -2.20
CA MET A 50 12.97 -5.77 -3.05
C MET A 50 14.29 -6.46 -2.72
N SER A 51 15.12 -6.65 -3.74
CA SER A 51 16.49 -7.15 -3.60
C SER A 51 17.46 -6.29 -4.40
N TYR A 52 18.64 -6.05 -3.87
CA TYR A 52 19.72 -5.36 -4.56
C TYR A 52 20.55 -6.37 -5.36
N GLN A 53 20.53 -6.26 -6.68
CA GLN A 53 21.25 -7.13 -7.62
C GLN A 53 21.74 -6.29 -8.80
N ASP A 54 22.95 -6.54 -9.30
CA ASP A 54 23.55 -5.81 -10.42
C ASP A 54 23.59 -4.28 -10.20
N ASP A 55 24.00 -3.87 -9.00
CA ASP A 55 24.07 -2.46 -8.57
C ASP A 55 22.74 -1.69 -8.61
N LYS A 56 21.61 -2.39 -8.65
CA LYS A 56 20.26 -1.81 -8.65
C LYS A 56 19.31 -2.55 -7.73
N TRP A 57 18.36 -1.81 -7.15
CA TRP A 57 17.24 -2.41 -6.46
C TRP A 57 16.21 -2.89 -7.46
N GLN A 58 15.75 -4.12 -7.28
CA GLN A 58 14.73 -4.76 -8.11
C GLN A 58 13.56 -5.19 -7.23
N ILE A 59 12.34 -4.97 -7.72
CA ILE A 59 11.14 -5.49 -7.08
C ILE A 59 11.04 -6.99 -7.43
N VAL A 60 11.18 -7.83 -6.42
CA VAL A 60 11.10 -9.29 -6.54
C VAL A 60 9.66 -9.76 -6.43
N SER A 61 8.86 -9.10 -5.60
CA SER A 61 7.44 -9.37 -5.50
C SER A 61 6.65 -8.11 -5.14
N GLN A 62 5.39 -8.11 -5.54
CA GLN A 62 4.41 -7.11 -5.18
C GLN A 62 3.13 -7.84 -4.77
N VAL A 63 2.64 -7.56 -3.56
CA VAL A 63 1.36 -8.07 -3.07
C VAL A 63 0.46 -6.90 -2.78
N LYS A 64 -0.69 -6.87 -3.42
CA LYS A 64 -1.70 -5.82 -3.26
C LYS A 64 -2.91 -6.42 -2.54
N THR A 65 -3.29 -5.80 -1.43
CA THR A 65 -4.48 -6.15 -0.67
C THR A 65 -5.32 -4.92 -0.43
N GLN A 66 -6.60 -5.11 -0.19
CA GLN A 66 -7.51 -4.02 0.09
C GLN A 66 -8.40 -4.35 1.28
N GLN A 67 -8.97 -3.31 1.86
CA GLN A 67 -9.96 -3.38 2.91
C GLN A 67 -11.23 -2.73 2.36
N CYS A 68 -12.35 -3.46 2.40
CA CYS A 68 -13.61 -2.94 1.90
C CYS A 68 -14.26 -2.03 2.93
N ARG A 69 -15.12 -1.12 2.46
CA ARG A 69 -16.05 -0.40 3.33
C ARG A 69 -17.01 -1.39 4.01
N PRO A 70 -17.64 -0.97 5.13
CA PRO A 70 -18.71 -1.76 5.74
C PRO A 70 -19.76 -2.17 4.71
N GLU A 71 -20.24 -3.41 4.81
CA GLU A 71 -21.24 -4.01 3.90
C GLU A 71 -20.78 -4.25 2.44
N ARG A 72 -19.56 -3.85 2.07
CA ARG A 72 -18.96 -4.05 0.74
C ARG A 72 -17.99 -5.24 0.67
N GLY A 73 -17.99 -6.11 1.66
CA GLY A 73 -17.18 -7.32 1.69
C GLY A 73 -16.31 -7.45 2.93
N HIS A 74 -15.07 -7.89 2.75
CA HIS A 74 -14.15 -8.16 3.85
C HIS A 74 -13.64 -6.86 4.50
N GLN A 75 -13.60 -6.87 5.82
CA GLN A 75 -13.14 -5.73 6.62
C GLN A 75 -11.66 -5.85 7.03
N ASP A 76 -11.02 -6.96 6.70
CA ASP A 76 -9.56 -7.16 6.82
C ASP A 76 -8.89 -6.98 5.45
N PHE A 77 -7.59 -6.70 5.46
CA PHE A 77 -6.80 -6.67 4.23
C PHE A 77 -6.78 -8.04 3.54
N SER A 78 -7.27 -8.09 2.31
CA SER A 78 -7.32 -9.30 1.51
C SER A 78 -7.13 -9.00 0.02
N GLU A 79 -6.66 -10.00 -0.73
CA GLU A 79 -6.49 -9.92 -2.20
C GLU A 79 -7.83 -10.05 -2.95
N LYS A 80 -8.92 -10.41 -2.25
CA LYS A 80 -10.23 -10.53 -2.85
C LYS A 80 -10.79 -9.15 -3.26
N PRO A 81 -11.59 -9.08 -4.33
CA PRO A 81 -12.30 -7.87 -4.71
C PRO A 81 -13.34 -7.47 -3.63
N CYS A 82 -13.51 -6.17 -3.43
CA CYS A 82 -14.70 -5.63 -2.78
C CYS A 82 -15.92 -5.73 -3.70
N ASN A 83 -17.11 -5.73 -3.12
CA ASN A 83 -18.39 -5.87 -3.82
C ASN A 83 -19.02 -4.53 -4.22
#